data_AF-A0A0B6YPS1-F1
#
_entry.id   AF-A0A0B6YPS1-F1
#
_cell.length_a   1.000
_cell.length_b   1.000
_cell.length_c   1.000
_cell.angle_alpha   90.00
_cell.angle_beta   90.00
_cell.angle_gamma   90.00
#
_symmetry.space_group_name_H-M   'P 1'
#
loop_
_entity.id
_entity.type
_entity.pdbx_description
1 polymer ?
#
loop_
_entity_poly.entity_id
_entity_poly.type
_entity_poly.pdbx_seq_one_letter_code
_entity_poly.pdbx_strand_id
1 'polypeptide(L)'
;EFNEKTIADFDGFVKQFSVPSAGVPNGIPISVIKPKDCARRPGIMINFHGEENSSESKKSTEALCMLLAKELKCVVVDVEYRLPPEHKFPAMFDDGKAVVRWVLMNKSLVGAENDSKVGVIGSSSGAG
;
A
#
# COMPACT_ATOMS: atom_id res chain seq x y z
N GLU A 1 -7.42 11.62 15.81
CA GLU A 1 -6.70 12.53 14.88
C GLU A 1 -5.45 11.83 14.39
N PHE A 2 -5.39 11.54 13.08
CA PHE A 2 -4.17 11.05 12.43
C PHE A 2 -3.21 12.25 12.31
N ASN A 3 -2.19 12.32 13.15
CA ASN A 3 -1.33 13.51 13.29
C ASN A 3 0.13 13.20 12.91
N GLU A 4 0.93 14.24 12.62
CA GLU A 4 2.38 14.21 12.36
C GLU A 4 3.16 13.39 13.41
N LYS A 5 2.65 13.34 14.63
CA LYS A 5 3.20 12.51 15.71
C LYS A 5 3.25 11.02 15.36
N THR A 6 2.24 10.48 14.69
CA THR A 6 2.23 9.05 14.28
C THR A 6 3.35 8.75 13.31
N ILE A 7 3.62 9.67 12.39
CA ILE A 7 4.71 9.56 11.42
C ILE A 7 6.06 9.69 12.15
N ALA A 8 6.20 10.66 13.05
CA ALA A 8 7.42 10.88 13.81
C ALA A 8 7.78 9.71 14.75
N ASP A 9 6.77 9.02 15.29
CA ASP A 9 6.93 7.89 16.22
C ASP A 9 7.04 6.52 15.51
N PHE A 10 7.11 6.48 14.18
CA PHE A 10 7.22 5.22 13.42
C PHE A 10 8.67 4.71 13.39
N ASP A 11 8.95 3.63 14.11
CA ASP A 11 10.24 2.92 14.06
C ASP A 11 10.18 1.77 13.04
N GLY A 12 10.68 2.04 11.83
CA GLY A 12 10.65 1.12 10.70
C GLY A 12 11.24 1.72 9.43
N PHE A 13 10.85 1.20 8.28
CA PHE A 13 11.19 1.80 6.99
C PHE A 13 9.96 2.00 6.11
N VAL A 14 10.09 2.98 5.22
CA VAL A 14 9.22 3.18 4.06
C VAL A 14 10.07 3.07 2.81
N LYS A 15 9.65 2.23 1.86
CA LYS A 15 10.36 2.03 0.59
C LYS A 15 9.40 2.06 -0.57
N GLN A 16 9.73 2.85 -1.60
CA GLN A 16 8.90 2.96 -2.79
C GLN A 16 9.33 1.97 -3.88
N PHE A 17 8.36 1.48 -4.63
CA PHE A 17 8.55 0.69 -5.85
C PHE A 17 7.58 1.17 -6.93
N SER A 18 7.91 0.85 -8.18
CA SER A 18 6.99 1.01 -9.31
C SER A 18 6.59 -0.36 -9.84
N VAL A 19 5.29 -0.66 -9.83
CA VAL A 19 4.74 -1.92 -10.31
C VAL A 19 4.31 -1.80 -11.77
N PRO A 20 4.80 -2.65 -12.69
CA PRO A 20 4.35 -2.63 -14.08
C PRO A 20 2.82 -2.85 -14.19
N SER A 21 2.12 -1.95 -14.89
CA SER A 21 0.70 -2.07 -15.23
C SER A 21 0.45 -1.64 -16.69
N ALA A 22 -0.55 -2.23 -17.32
CA ALA A 22 -0.94 -1.88 -18.68
C ALA A 22 -1.44 -0.43 -18.73
N GLY A 23 -0.82 0.38 -19.59
CA GLY A 23 -1.17 1.79 -19.77
C GLY A 23 -0.56 2.75 -18.74
N VAL A 24 0.38 2.29 -17.91
CA VAL A 24 1.18 3.16 -17.04
C VAL A 24 2.67 2.93 -17.32
N PRO A 25 3.29 3.71 -18.22
CA PRO A 25 4.67 3.47 -18.69
C PRO A 25 5.71 3.43 -17.57
N ASN A 26 5.51 4.20 -16.51
CA ASN A 26 6.42 4.30 -15.37
C ASN A 26 6.05 3.36 -14.20
N GLY A 27 5.00 2.54 -14.38
CA GLY A 27 4.42 1.69 -13.35
C GLY A 27 3.57 2.43 -12.32
N ILE A 28 2.84 1.65 -11.52
CA ILE A 28 2.02 2.08 -10.39
C ILE A 28 2.94 2.29 -9.18
N PRO A 29 3.04 3.50 -8.63
CA PRO A 29 3.80 3.72 -7.41
C PRO A 29 3.16 2.95 -6.26
N ILE A 30 3.98 2.25 -5.49
CA ILE A 30 3.59 1.65 -4.21
C ILE A 30 4.56 2.09 -3.12
N SER A 31 4.04 2.26 -1.91
CA SER A 31 4.83 2.51 -0.70
C SER A 31 4.77 1.29 0.20
N VAL A 32 5.92 0.66 0.43
CA VAL A 32 6.08 -0.49 1.33
C VAL A 32 6.52 0.02 2.68
N ILE A 33 5.67 -0.18 3.69
CA ILE A 33 5.85 0.26 5.05
C ILE A 33 6.02 -0.97 5.93
N LYS A 34 7.15 -1.06 6.65
CA LYS A 34 7.44 -2.17 7.54
C LYS A 34 8.01 -1.66 8.86
N PRO A 35 7.37 -1.95 10.01
CA PRO A 35 7.93 -1.63 11.30
C PRO A 35 9.14 -2.52 11.58
N LYS A 36 10.05 -2.04 12.42
CA LYS A 36 11.25 -2.79 12.83
C LYS A 36 10.88 -4.04 13.64
N ASP A 37 9.85 -3.93 14.48
CA ASP A 37 9.32 -5.02 15.32
C ASP A 37 8.31 -5.89 14.57
N CYS A 38 8.77 -6.56 13.50
CA CYS A 38 8.00 -7.59 12.81
C CYS A 38 8.43 -8.99 13.25
N ALA A 39 7.47 -9.92 13.27
CA ALA A 39 7.79 -11.35 13.35
C ALA A 39 8.66 -11.78 12.15
N ARG A 40 9.32 -12.94 12.24
CA ARG A 40 10.14 -13.49 11.14
C ARG A 40 9.36 -13.61 9.82
N ARG A 41 8.07 -13.91 9.90
CA ARG A 41 7.15 -14.07 8.75
C ARG A 41 5.99 -13.08 8.91
N PRO A 42 6.19 -11.77 8.69
CA PRO A 42 5.10 -10.81 8.83
C PRO A 42 4.05 -11.05 7.74
N GLY A 43 2.79 -10.82 8.06
CA GLY A 43 1.75 -10.72 7.02
C GLY A 43 1.99 -9.50 6.13
N ILE A 44 1.41 -9.52 4.93
CA ILE A 44 1.39 -8.37 4.02
C ILE A 44 -0.06 -7.90 3.89
N MET A 45 -0.29 -6.61 4.04
CA MET A 45 -1.58 -5.97 3.83
C MET A 45 -1.48 -4.98 2.67
N ILE A 46 -2.20 -5.22 1.59
CA ILE A 46 -2.26 -4.28 0.45
C ILE A 46 -3.42 -3.31 0.71
N ASN A 47 -3.14 -2.01 0.74
CA ASN A 47 -4.12 -0.96 0.97
C ASN A 47 -4.48 -0.27 -0.35
N PHE A 48 -5.77 -0.22 -0.65
CA PHE A 48 -6.34 0.61 -1.71
C PHE A 48 -7.15 1.76 -1.08
N HIS A 49 -6.59 2.98 -1.12
CA HIS A 49 -7.25 4.17 -0.57
C HIS A 49 -8.50 4.56 -1.39
N GLY A 50 -9.37 5.42 -0.82
CA GLY A 50 -10.53 5.94 -1.55
C GLY A 50 -10.15 7.00 -2.59
N GLU A 51 -11.16 7.60 -3.23
CA GLU A 51 -10.97 8.65 -4.24
C GLU A 51 -10.49 10.01 -3.67
N GLU A 52 -10.19 10.10 -2.38
CA GLU A 52 -9.67 11.30 -1.75
C GLU A 52 -8.22 11.64 -2.17
N ASN A 53 -8.06 12.56 -3.13
CA ASN A 53 -6.75 12.90 -3.70
C ASN A 53 -6.15 14.22 -3.17
N SER A 54 -6.59 14.71 -2.01
CA SER A 54 -6.01 15.92 -1.41
C SER A 54 -4.65 15.64 -0.75
N SER A 55 -3.75 16.64 -0.67
CA SER A 55 -2.47 16.48 0.03
C SER A 55 -2.64 16.09 1.51
N GLU A 56 -3.73 16.56 2.14
CA GLU A 56 -4.09 16.20 3.50
C GLU A 56 -4.55 14.74 3.59
N SER A 57 -5.31 14.27 2.60
CA SER A 57 -5.74 12.88 2.47
C SER A 57 -4.55 11.95 2.31
N LYS A 58 -3.56 12.28 1.48
CA LYS A 58 -2.34 11.46 1.30
C LYS A 58 -1.54 11.31 2.59
N LYS A 59 -1.33 12.42 3.32
CA LYS A 59 -0.69 12.36 4.64
C LYS A 59 -1.48 11.53 5.64
N SER A 60 -2.82 11.62 5.58
CA SER A 60 -3.71 10.83 6.44
C SER A 60 -3.65 9.34 6.11
N THR A 61 -3.62 8.97 4.83
CA THR A 61 -3.45 7.59 4.35
C THR A 61 -2.10 7.03 4.77
N GLU A 62 -1.01 7.79 4.59
CA GLU A 62 0.32 7.38 5.03
C GLU A 62 0.37 7.15 6.55
N ALA A 63 -0.15 8.09 7.35
CA ALA A 63 -0.22 7.95 8.81
C ALA A 63 -1.07 6.75 9.24
N LEU A 64 -2.19 6.48 8.56
CA LEU A 64 -3.02 5.30 8.79
C LEU A 64 -2.24 4.01 8.45
N CYS A 65 -1.54 3.97 7.32
CA CYS A 65 -0.75 2.81 6.92
C CYS A 65 0.41 2.53 7.89
N MET A 66 1.10 3.56 8.37
CA MET A 66 2.14 3.43 9.40
C MET A 66 1.56 2.90 10.72
N LEU A 67 0.40 3.41 11.14
CA LEU A 67 -0.30 2.92 12.33
C LEU A 67 -0.69 1.45 12.17
N LEU A 68 -1.30 1.08 11.05
CA LEU A 68 -1.69 -0.31 10.76
C LEU A 68 -0.48 -1.23 10.76
N ALA A 69 0.61 -0.84 10.11
CA ALA A 69 1.83 -1.62 10.07
C ALA A 69 2.38 -1.85 11.48
N LYS A 70 2.44 -0.79 12.30
CA LYS A 70 2.90 -0.83 13.70
C LYS A 70 2.03 -1.71 14.59
N GLU A 71 0.73 -1.47 14.63
CA GLU A 71 -0.20 -2.16 15.53
C GLU A 71 -0.37 -3.64 15.15
N LEU A 72 -0.39 -3.95 13.85
CA LEU A 72 -0.56 -5.32 13.35
C LEU A 72 0.77 -6.07 13.17
N LYS A 73 1.91 -5.39 13.39
CA LYS A 73 3.28 -5.90 13.17
C LYS A 73 3.45 -6.56 11.80
N CYS A 74 2.87 -5.94 10.77
CA CYS A 74 2.82 -6.45 9.42
C CYS A 74 3.47 -5.48 8.42
N VAL A 75 3.68 -5.96 7.20
CA VAL A 75 4.04 -5.10 6.07
C VAL A 75 2.75 -4.51 5.52
N VAL A 76 2.70 -3.19 5.33
CA VAL A 76 1.64 -2.52 4.59
C VAL A 76 2.17 -2.07 3.24
N VAL A 77 1.44 -2.36 2.16
CA VAL A 77 1.72 -1.91 0.80
C VAL A 77 0.61 -0.95 0.39
N ASP A 78 0.90 0.34 0.44
CA ASP A 78 -0.04 1.38 0.01
C ASP A 78 0.11 1.63 -1.49
N VAL A 79 -1.02 1.77 -2.21
CA VAL A 79 -1.06 1.74 -3.67
C VAL A 79 -1.59 3.05 -4.23
N GLU A 80 -0.79 3.72 -5.07
CA GLU A 80 -1.19 4.95 -5.79
C GLU A 80 -1.75 4.58 -7.18
N TYR A 81 -2.90 3.92 -7.20
CA TYR A 81 -3.54 3.44 -8.43
C TYR A 81 -4.35 4.54 -9.14
N ARG A 82 -4.64 4.33 -10.43
CA ARG A 82 -5.43 5.29 -11.21
C ARG A 82 -6.87 5.36 -10.73
N LEU A 83 -7.36 6.57 -10.43
CA LEU A 83 -8.71 6.84 -9.94
C LEU A 83 -9.61 7.51 -11.01
N PRO A 84 -10.94 7.34 -10.92
CA PRO A 84 -11.90 8.16 -11.64
C PRO A 84 -12.00 9.58 -11.01
N PRO A 85 -12.42 10.60 -11.79
CA PRO A 85 -12.84 10.55 -13.19
C PRO A 85 -11.69 10.59 -14.23
N GLU A 86 -10.47 10.91 -13.82
CA GLU A 86 -9.31 11.09 -14.72
C GLU A 86 -8.99 9.82 -15.49
N HIS A 87 -9.15 8.67 -14.84
CA HIS A 87 -8.96 7.36 -15.44
C HIS A 87 -10.25 6.55 -15.35
N LYS A 88 -10.90 6.38 -16.51
CA LYS A 88 -12.14 5.63 -16.64
C LYS A 88 -11.91 4.13 -16.38
N PHE A 89 -12.99 3.44 -16.05
CA PHE A 89 -13.03 1.98 -16.05
C PHE A 89 -12.42 1.41 -17.34
N PRO A 90 -11.57 0.35 -17.27
CA PRO A 90 -11.23 -0.48 -16.11
C PRO A 90 -9.91 -0.12 -15.40
N ALA A 91 -9.35 1.08 -15.59
CA ALA A 91 -7.98 1.42 -15.18
C ALA A 91 -7.64 1.05 -13.72
N MET A 92 -8.49 1.42 -12.77
CA MET A 92 -8.28 1.13 -11.34
C MET A 92 -8.19 -0.37 -11.04
N PHE A 93 -9.02 -1.18 -11.71
CA PHE A 93 -9.04 -2.64 -11.54
C PHE A 93 -7.81 -3.28 -12.16
N ASP A 94 -7.37 -2.80 -13.32
CA ASP A 94 -6.17 -3.31 -13.97
C ASP A 94 -4.93 -3.04 -13.11
N ASP A 95 -4.83 -1.85 -12.51
CA ASP A 95 -3.76 -1.49 -11.59
C ASP A 95 -3.80 -2.33 -10.32
N GLY A 96 -4.97 -2.48 -9.70
CA GLY A 96 -5.13 -3.32 -8.50
C GLY A 96 -4.72 -4.77 -8.74
N LYS A 97 -5.17 -5.37 -9.85
CA LYS A 97 -4.76 -6.73 -10.25
C LYS A 97 -3.26 -6.82 -10.51
N ALA A 98 -2.66 -5.81 -11.13
CA ALA A 98 -1.22 -5.79 -11.40
C ALA A 98 -0.42 -5.76 -10.09
N VAL A 99 -0.82 -4.89 -9.14
CA VAL A 99 -0.16 -4.76 -7.84
C VAL A 99 -0.29 -6.01 -7.00
N VAL A 100 -1.50 -6.59 -6.87
CA VAL A 100 -1.69 -7.83 -6.09
C VAL A 100 -0.83 -8.96 -6.66
N ARG A 101 -0.79 -9.14 -7.98
CA ARG A 101 0.06 -10.16 -8.62
C ARG A 101 1.54 -9.90 -8.37
N TRP A 102 1.97 -8.64 -8.52
CA TRP A 102 3.36 -8.28 -8.29
C TRP A 102 3.78 -8.55 -6.86
N VAL A 103 2.99 -8.16 -5.85
CA VAL A 103 3.27 -8.42 -4.43
C VAL A 103 3.35 -9.92 -4.15
N LEU A 104 2.43 -10.72 -4.69
CA LEU A 104 2.45 -12.18 -4.51
C LEU A 104 3.73 -12.83 -5.06
N MET A 105 4.27 -12.30 -6.16
CA MET A 105 5.51 -12.78 -6.79
C MET A 105 6.78 -12.22 -6.14
N ASN A 106 6.68 -11.11 -5.40
CA ASN A 106 7.82 -10.33 -4.91
C ASN A 106 7.78 -10.10 -3.39
N LYS A 107 7.26 -11.05 -2.62
CA LYS A 107 7.10 -10.91 -1.15
C LYS A 107 8.39 -10.55 -0.42
N SER A 108 9.51 -11.11 -0.85
CA SER A 108 10.84 -10.78 -0.31
C SER A 108 11.26 -9.35 -0.58
N LEU A 109 10.92 -8.79 -1.75
CA LEU A 109 11.23 -7.40 -2.09
C LEU A 109 10.46 -6.42 -1.22
N VAL A 110 9.23 -6.76 -0.82
CA VAL A 110 8.42 -5.95 0.10
C VAL A 110 8.74 -6.21 1.58
N GLY A 111 9.79 -6.98 1.88
CA GLY A 111 10.27 -7.21 3.24
C GLY A 111 9.53 -8.29 4.02
N ALA A 112 8.85 -9.21 3.34
CA ALA A 112 8.21 -10.39 3.92
C ALA A 112 8.85 -11.69 3.42
N GLU A 113 8.32 -12.84 3.83
CA GLU A 113 8.80 -14.16 3.40
C GLU A 113 7.90 -14.75 2.30
N ASN A 114 8.41 -15.72 1.52
CA ASN A 114 7.64 -16.31 0.41
C ASN A 114 6.32 -16.97 0.86
N ASP A 115 6.30 -17.51 2.07
CA ASP A 115 5.11 -18.11 2.67
C ASP A 115 4.28 -17.15 3.54
N SER A 116 4.68 -15.88 3.64
CA SER A 116 3.87 -14.84 4.28
C SER A 116 2.49 -14.75 3.63
N LYS A 117 1.47 -14.58 4.47
CA LYS A 117 0.09 -14.40 4.02
C LYS A 117 -0.12 -12.98 3.51
N VAL A 118 -0.99 -12.84 2.52
CA VAL A 118 -1.34 -11.56 1.90
C VAL A 118 -2.83 -11.32 2.12
N GLY A 119 -3.17 -10.17 2.69
CA GLY A 119 -4.52 -9.63 2.78
C GLY A 119 -4.64 -8.36 1.94
N VAL A 120 -5.88 -7.99 1.64
CA VAL A 120 -6.24 -6.75 0.95
C VAL A 120 -7.24 -6.00 1.81
N ILE A 121 -7.05 -4.70 1.95
CA ILE A 121 -7.98 -3.76 2.56
C ILE A 121 -8.22 -2.60 1.61
N GLY A 122 -9.34 -1.92 1.78
CA GLY A 122 -9.61 -0.68 1.06
C GLY A 122 -10.67 0.17 1.73
N SER A 123 -10.74 1.43 1.31
CA SER A 123 -11.71 2.42 1.76
C SER A 123 -12.48 2.98 0.56
N SER A 124 -13.79 3.22 0.70
CA SER A 124 -14.66 3.75 -0.37
C SER A 124 -14.46 3.02 -1.71
N SER A 125 -14.11 3.73 -2.79
CA SER A 125 -13.82 3.14 -4.10
C SER A 125 -12.68 2.10 -4.08
N GLY A 126 -11.75 2.18 -3.13
CA GLY A 126 -10.69 1.20 -2.96
C GLY A 126 -11.16 -0.14 -2.39
N ALA A 127 -12.37 -0.22 -1.83
CA ALA A 127 -12.95 -1.47 -1.36
C ALA A 127 -13.69 -2.27 -2.46
N GLY A 128 -13.95 -1.63 -3.62
CA GLY A 128 -14.75 -2.18 -4.72
C GLY A 128 -14.03 -3.14 -5.64
#